data_AF-M3V028-F1
#
_entry.id   AF-M3V028-F1
#
_cell.length_a   1.000
_cell.length_b   1.000
_cell.length_c   1.000
_cell.angle_alpha   90.00
_cell.angle_beta   90.00
_cell.angle_gamma   90.00
#
_symmetry.space_group_name_H-M   'P 1'
#
loop_
_entity.id
_entity.type
_entity.pdbx_description
1 polymer ?
#
loop_
_entity_poly.entity_id
_entity_poly.type
_entity_poly.pdbx_seq_one_letter_code
_entity_poly.pdbx_strand_id
1 'polypeptide(L)' 'MTLSTADIADACRGDRLQGLITQCYDEHLELAELADDAAAEGDLDAHGFYSQESAAWRATAQILRTMAADPLLHRTAGAA' A
#
# COMPACT_ATOMS: atom_id res chain seq x y z
N MET A 1 13.63 -14.55 -3.81
CA MET A 1 12.29 -14.24 -4.38
C MET A 1 12.52 -13.66 -5.76
N THR A 2 11.98 -14.29 -6.81
CA THR A 2 12.10 -13.82 -8.21
C THR A 2 10.73 -13.34 -8.68
N LEU A 3 10.69 -12.24 -9.41
CA LEU A 3 9.44 -11.72 -9.99
C LEU A 3 8.90 -12.69 -11.03
N SER A 4 7.58 -12.92 -11.02
CA SER A 4 6.93 -13.68 -12.07
C SER A 4 6.83 -12.85 -13.36
N THR A 5 6.58 -13.50 -14.50
CA THR A 5 6.36 -12.81 -15.77
C THR A 5 5.15 -11.85 -15.71
N ALA A 6 4.13 -12.18 -14.92
CA ALA A 6 2.98 -11.30 -14.68
C ALA A 6 3.40 -10.03 -13.91
N ASP A 7 4.18 -10.19 -12.82
CA ASP A 7 4.69 -9.06 -12.03
C ASP A 7 5.55 -8.09 -12.84
N ILE A 8 6.28 -8.63 -13.84
CA ILE A 8 7.08 -7.84 -14.79
C ILE A 8 6.16 -7.12 -15.77
N ALA A 9 5.18 -7.81 -16.36
CA ALA A 9 4.27 -7.21 -17.33
C ALA A 9 3.42 -6.09 -16.71
N ASP A 10 2.95 -6.26 -15.47
CA ASP A 10 2.17 -5.27 -14.73
C ASP A 10 3.02 -4.06 -14.35
N ALA A 11 4.29 -4.28 -14.03
CA ALA A 11 5.25 -3.19 -13.81
C ALA A 11 5.51 -2.41 -15.11
N CYS A 12 5.68 -3.09 -16.23
CA CYS A 12 5.90 -2.44 -17.53
C CYS A 12 4.69 -1.64 -18.03
N ARG A 13 3.46 -2.04 -17.69
CA ARG A 13 2.24 -1.27 -18.00
C ARG A 13 1.99 -0.10 -17.05
N GLY A 14 2.72 -0.01 -15.93
CA GLY A 14 2.48 0.98 -14.88
C GLY A 14 1.29 0.65 -13.97
N ASP A 15 0.61 -0.49 -14.19
CA ASP A 15 -0.58 -0.92 -13.44
C ASP A 15 -0.23 -1.34 -12.00
N ARG A 16 1.01 -1.76 -11.78
CA ARG A 16 1.47 -2.30 -10.49
C ARG A 16 1.38 -1.30 -9.34
N LEU A 17 1.63 -0.01 -9.58
CA LEU A 17 1.55 1.00 -8.53
C LEU A 17 0.12 1.21 -8.06
N GLN A 18 -0.86 1.23 -8.97
CA GLN A 18 -2.27 1.38 -8.58
C GLN A 18 -2.76 0.18 -7.78
N GLY A 19 -2.41 -1.05 -8.18
CA GLY A 19 -2.74 -2.25 -7.40
C GLY A 19 -2.14 -2.22 -5.99
N LEU A 20 -0.88 -1.82 -5.86
CA LEU A 20 -0.22 -1.68 -4.55
C LEU A 20 -0.84 -0.56 -3.70
N ILE A 21 -1.25 0.56 -4.30
CA ILE A 21 -1.95 1.64 -3.59
C ILE A 21 -3.27 1.14 -3.03
N THR A 22 -4.07 0.43 -3.83
CA THR A 22 -5.34 -0.16 -3.39
C THR A 22 -5.10 -1.11 -2.22
N GLN A 23 -4.15 -2.03 -2.34
CA GLN A 23 -3.80 -2.96 -1.27
C GLN A 23 -3.42 -2.21 0.03
N CYS A 24 -2.61 -1.16 -0.06
CA CYS A 24 -2.24 -0.39 1.14
C CYS A 24 -3.46 0.26 1.81
N TYR A 25 -4.48 0.68 1.05
CA TYR A 25 -5.70 1.24 1.63
C TYR A 25 -6.59 0.16 2.26
N ASP A 26 -6.70 -1.01 1.62
CA ASP A 26 -7.46 -2.14 2.16
C ASP A 26 -6.88 -2.57 3.52
N GLU A 27 -5.57 -2.80 3.59
CA GLU A 27 -4.85 -3.17 4.82
C GLU A 27 -4.97 -2.07 5.90
N HIS A 28 -4.87 -0.80 5.51
CA HIS A 28 -5.05 0.33 6.43
C HIS A 28 -6.43 0.33 7.08
N LEU A 29 -7.48 0.07 6.30
CA LEU A 29 -8.87 0.05 6.78
C LEU A 29 -9.12 -1.16 7.69
N GLU A 30 -8.65 -2.34 7.30
CA GLU A 30 -8.76 -3.56 8.12
C GLU A 30 -8.06 -3.37 9.48
N LEU A 31 -6.84 -2.84 9.48
CA LEU A 31 -6.11 -2.59 10.73
C LEU A 31 -6.73 -1.48 11.58
N ALA A 32 -7.40 -0.50 10.96
CA ALA A 32 -8.13 0.52 11.71
C ALA A 32 -9.35 -0.09 12.44
N GLU A 33 -10.09 -0.98 11.78
CA GLU A 33 -11.20 -1.73 12.39
C GLU A 33 -10.70 -2.62 13.54
N LEU A 34 -9.61 -3.36 13.34
CA LEU A 34 -8.99 -4.16 14.40
C LEU A 34 -8.49 -3.33 15.59
N ALA A 35 -7.99 -2.11 15.33
CA ALA A 35 -7.58 -1.20 16.40
C ALA A 35 -8.79 -0.72 17.23
N ASP A 36 -9.93 -0.46 16.59
CA ASP A 36 -11.17 -0.06 17.26
C ASP A 36 -11.74 -1.22 18.09
N ASP A 37 -11.72 -2.45 17.55
CA ASP A 37 -12.13 -3.66 18.26
C ASP A 37 -11.25 -3.91 19.49
N ALA A 38 -9.92 -3.84 19.34
CA ALA A 38 -8.99 -3.99 20.46
C ALA A 38 -9.21 -2.93 21.55
N ALA A 39 -9.53 -1.69 21.17
CA ALA A 39 -9.87 -0.64 22.12
C ALA A 39 -11.19 -0.93 22.86
N ALA A 40 -12.19 -1.47 22.18
CA ALA A 40 -13.45 -1.88 22.78
C ALA A 40 -13.28 -3.05 23.78
N GLU A 41 -12.33 -3.94 23.52
CA GLU A 41 -11.96 -5.06 24.39
C GLU A 41 -11.02 -4.65 25.54
N GLY A 42 -10.45 -3.45 25.48
CA GLY A 42 -9.49 -2.94 26.46
C GLY A 42 -8.08 -3.49 26.29
N ASP A 43 -7.76 -4.11 25.16
CA ASP A 43 -6.42 -4.55 24.80
C ASP A 43 -5.63 -3.39 24.18
N LEU A 44 -4.99 -2.60 25.05
CA LEU A 44 -4.23 -1.41 24.65
C LEU A 44 -2.95 -1.74 23.86
N ASP A 45 -2.37 -2.92 24.08
CA ASP A 45 -1.15 -3.35 23.37
C ASP A 45 -1.51 -3.70 21.92
N ALA A 46 -2.57 -4.49 21.71
CA ALA A 46 -3.09 -4.79 20.38
C ALA A 46 -3.57 -3.53 19.65
N HIS A 47 -4.31 -2.64 20.35
CA HIS A 47 -4.72 -1.34 19.80
C HIS A 47 -3.52 -0.52 19.31
N GLY A 48 -2.46 -0.43 20.13
CA GLY A 48 -1.24 0.30 19.78
C GLY A 48 -0.52 -0.31 18.57
N PHE A 49 -0.44 -1.63 18.50
CA PHE A 49 0.13 -2.36 17.37
C PHE A 49 -0.64 -2.09 16.08
N TYR A 50 -1.95 -2.33 16.07
CA TYR A 50 -2.79 -2.15 14.88
C TYR A 50 -2.81 -0.69 14.41
N SER A 51 -2.84 0.27 15.35
CA SER A 51 -2.75 1.70 15.02
C SER A 51 -1.43 2.07 14.35
N GLN A 52 -0.30 1.50 14.80
CA GLN A 52 1.01 1.72 14.21
C GLN A 52 1.09 1.15 12.79
N GLU A 53 0.66 -0.11 12.61
CA GLU A 53 0.69 -0.77 11.30
C GLU A 53 -0.26 -0.06 10.31
N SER A 54 -1.46 0.33 10.76
CA SER A 54 -2.41 1.11 9.97
C SER A 54 -1.80 2.43 9.48
N ALA A 55 -1.07 3.13 10.34
CA ALA A 55 -0.35 4.35 9.98
C ALA A 55 0.78 4.09 8.97
N ALA A 56 1.51 2.98 9.11
CA ALA A 56 2.57 2.58 8.18
C ALA A 56 2.03 2.28 6.77
N TRP A 57 0.92 1.56 6.66
CA TRP A 57 0.25 1.30 5.38
C TRP A 57 -0.25 2.58 4.71
N ARG A 58 -0.87 3.47 5.48
CA ARG A 58 -1.31 4.78 4.96
C ARG A 58 -0.13 5.63 4.46
N ALA A 59 0.98 5.68 5.20
CA ALA A 59 2.17 6.40 4.77
C ALA A 59 2.78 5.80 3.48
N THR A 60 2.79 4.48 3.39
CA THR A 60 3.24 3.75 2.19
C THR A 60 2.36 4.10 0.98
N ALA A 61 1.04 4.09 1.13
CA ALA A 61 0.12 4.50 0.06
C ALA A 61 0.40 5.92 -0.44
N GLN A 62 0.72 6.85 0.46
CA GLN A 62 1.05 8.24 0.08
C GLN A 62 2.35 8.33 -0.74
N ILE A 63 3.37 7.55 -0.39
CA ILE A 63 4.62 7.48 -1.16
C ILE A 63 4.33 6.90 -2.56
N LEU A 64 3.59 5.79 -2.62
CA LEU A 64 3.24 5.15 -3.89
C LEU A 64 2.41 6.08 -4.79
N ARG A 65 1.48 6.85 -4.22
CA ARG A 65 0.72 7.88 -4.97
C ARG A 65 1.62 8.97 -5.52
N THR A 66 2.62 9.40 -4.74
CA THR A 66 3.61 10.39 -5.19
C THR A 66 4.42 9.85 -6.36
N MET A 67 4.88 8.59 -6.27
CA MET A 67 5.57 7.91 -7.37
C MET A 67 4.66 7.76 -8.60
N ALA A 68 3.41 7.36 -8.43
CA ALA A 68 2.45 7.21 -9.52
C ALA A 68 2.10 8.54 -10.20
N ALA A 69 2.26 9.67 -9.52
CA ALA A 69 2.05 11.00 -10.09
C ALA A 69 3.29 11.55 -10.82
N ASP A 70 4.46 10.92 -10.70
CA ASP A 70 5.71 11.42 -11.28
C ASP A 70 5.75 11.19 -12.81
N PRO A 71 5.74 12.27 -13.63
CA PRO A 71 5.80 12.16 -15.08
C PRO A 71 7.13 11.62 -15.64
N LEU A 72 8.20 11.59 -14.83
CA LEU A 72 9.49 10.99 -15.22
C LEU A 72 9.45 9.46 -15.16
N LEU A 73 8.65 8.89 -14.25
CA LEU A 73 8.42 7.44 -14.17
C LEU A 73 7.53 6.94 -15.31
N HIS A 74 6.61 7.76 -15.82
CA HIS A 74 5.77 7.41 -16.98
C HIS A 74 6.48 7.52 -18.33
N ARG A 75 7.55 8.32 -18.42
CA ARG A 75 8.27 8.58 -19.69
C ARG A 75 9.16 7.42 -20.15
N THR A 76 9.62 6.58 -19.22
CA THR A 76 10.47 5.43 -19.52
C THR A 76 9.68 4.23 -20.04
N ALA A 77 8.37 4.15 -19.80
CA ALA A 77 7.51 3.08 -20.30
C ALA A 77 7.09 3.25 -21.77
N GLY A 78 7.18 4.46 -22.34
CA GLY A 78 6.72 4.77 -23.71
C GLY A 78 7.81 4.88 -24.78
N ALA A 79 9.08 4.59 -24.44
CA ALA A 79 10.23 4.78 -25.34
C ALA A 79 10.75 3.48 -25.99
N ALA A 80 9.96 2.41 -26.03
CA ALA A 80 10.30 1.12 -26.65
C ALA A 80 9.49 0.86 -27.92
#